data_AF-A0A7C7L8S8-F1
#
_entry.id   AF-A0A7C7L8S8-F1
#
_cell.length_a   1.000
_cell.length_b   1.000
_cell.length_c   1.000
_cell.angle_alpha   90.00
_cell.angle_beta   90.00
_cell.angle_gamma   90.00
#
_symmetry.space_group_name_H-M   'P 1'
#
loop_
_entity.id
_entity.type
_entity.pdbx_description
1 polymer ?
#
loop_
_entity_poly.entity_id
_entity_poly.type
_entity_poly.pdbx_seq_one_letter_code
_entity_poly.pdbx_strand_id
1 'polypeptide(L)' 'QVPAVNRAVYGGPTWERDGYVPETRAIFDKDGRMMVMINWNTDLGDAWEWADNPYYPLHFSTYAFQMGVNFVIYAMTH' A
#
# COMPACT_ATOMS: atom_id res chain seq x y z
N GLN A 1 4.63 -0.61 -3.50
CA GLN A 1 4.70 0.86 -3.44
C GLN A 1 3.84 1.42 -4.56
N VAL A 2 3.12 2.51 -4.33
CA VAL A 2 2.29 3.19 -5.33
C VAL A 2 2.66 4.68 -5.39
N PRO A 3 2.48 5.35 -6.54
CA PRO A 3 2.79 6.77 -6.69
C PRO A 3 1.69 7.65 -6.10
N ALA A 4 2.09 8.83 -5.63
CA ALA A 4 1.16 9.92 -5.38
C ALA A 4 0.46 10.40 -6.66
N VAL A 5 -0.74 10.99 -6.54
CA VAL A 5 -1.62 11.28 -7.68
C VAL A 5 -0.94 12.02 -8.84
N ASN A 6 -0.20 13.09 -8.56
CA ASN A 6 0.48 13.86 -9.61
C ASN A 6 1.56 13.02 -10.30
N ARG A 7 2.29 12.18 -9.57
CA ARG A 7 3.28 11.28 -10.16
C ARG A 7 2.61 10.21 -11.00
N ALA A 8 1.50 9.66 -10.52
CA ALA A 8 0.74 8.63 -11.21
C ALA A 8 0.21 9.13 -12.57
N VAL A 9 -0.38 10.33 -12.58
CA VAL A 9 -1.00 10.95 -13.77
C VAL A 9 0.05 11.36 -14.81
N TYR A 10 1.20 11.88 -14.37
CA TYR A 10 2.23 12.43 -15.27
C TYR A 10 3.40 11.46 -15.53
N GLY A 11 3.31 10.19 -15.11
CA GLY A 11 4.35 9.18 -15.37
C GLY A 11 5.63 9.35 -14.55
N GLY A 12 5.53 9.87 -13.34
CA GLY A 12 6.62 10.00 -12.37
C GLY A 12 6.91 8.70 -11.58
N PRO A 13 7.92 8.73 -10.69
CA PRO A 13 8.27 7.58 -9.86
C PRO A 13 7.18 7.24 -8.84
N THR A 14 7.25 6.03 -8.29
CA THR A 14 6.37 5.54 -7.21
C THR A 14 6.74 6.05 -5.82
N TRP A 15 7.81 6.81 -5.69
CA TRP A 15 8.29 7.34 -4.41
C TRP A 15 8.28 8.86 -4.43
N GLU A 16 8.20 9.43 -3.24
CA GLU A 16 8.36 10.87 -3.02
C GLU A 16 9.58 11.13 -2.14
N ARG A 17 10.24 12.27 -2.37
CA ARG A 17 11.38 12.75 -1.56
C ARG A 17 12.44 11.65 -1.32
N ASP A 18 12.55 11.16 -0.09
CA ASP A 18 13.50 10.15 0.36
C ASP A 18 12.88 8.75 0.56
N GLY A 19 11.60 8.57 0.20
CA GLY A 19 10.84 7.33 0.32
C GLY A 19 11.18 6.25 -0.73
N TYR A 20 12.43 6.17 -1.18
CA TYR A 20 12.87 5.32 -2.31
C TYR A 20 12.66 3.82 -2.07
N VAL A 21 12.81 3.37 -0.83
CA VAL A 21 12.82 1.95 -0.48
C VAL A 21 11.54 1.61 0.28
N PRO A 22 10.62 0.84 -0.33
CA PRO A 22 9.43 0.35 0.35
C PRO A 22 9.72 -0.90 1.18
N GLU A 23 9.12 -0.99 2.36
CA GLU A 23 9.23 -2.16 3.23
C GLU A 23 7.88 -2.48 3.89
N THR A 24 7.61 -3.77 4.04
CA THR A 24 6.55 -4.25 4.93
C THR A 24 7.21 -4.86 6.16
N ARG A 25 6.85 -4.34 7.33
CA ARG A 25 7.34 -4.81 8.63
C ARG A 25 6.19 -5.34 9.47
N ALA A 26 6.51 -6.14 10.47
CA ALA A 26 5.52 -6.74 11.35
C ALA A 26 6.01 -6.81 12.80
N ILE A 27 5.08 -6.66 13.74
CA ILE A 27 5.29 -6.98 15.16
C ILE A 27 4.53 -8.27 15.43
N PHE A 28 5.23 -9.26 15.99
CA PHE A 28 4.67 -10.58 16.28
C PHE A 28 4.45 -10.77 17.78
N ASP A 29 3.43 -11.54 18.16
CA ASP A 29 3.28 -12.03 19.53
C ASP A 29 4.19 -13.24 19.82
N LYS A 30 4.13 -13.77 21.05
CA LYS A 30 4.95 -14.89 21.51
C LYS A 30 4.70 -16.20 20.75
N ASP A 31 3.54 -16.33 20.10
CA ASP A 31 3.14 -17.53 19.37
C ASP A 31 3.42 -17.37 17.86
N GLY A 32 4.06 -16.26 17.46
CA GLY A 32 4.47 -15.98 16.09
C GLY A 32 3.37 -15.37 15.22
N ARG A 33 2.25 -14.92 15.81
CA ARG A 33 1.17 -14.26 15.06
C ARG A 33 1.46 -12.78 14.88
N MET A 34 1.19 -12.26 13.68
CA MET A 34 1.38 -10.84 13.37
C MET A 34 0.28 -10.00 14.03
N MET A 35 0.68 -9.14 14.95
CA MET A 35 -0.22 -8.24 15.69
C MET A 35 -0.33 -6.86 15.05
N VAL A 36 0.76 -6.40 14.43
CA VAL A 36 0.82 -5.10 13.76
C VAL A 36 1.53 -5.30 12.43
N MET A 37 0.93 -4.77 11.36
CA MET A 37 1.60 -4.63 10.07
C MET A 37 1.94 -3.16 9.85
N ILE A 38 3.16 -2.90 9.39
CA ILE A 38 3.66 -1.56 9.10
C ILE A 38 4.03 -1.52 7.63
N ASN A 39 3.36 -0.65 6.89
CA ASN A 39 3.63 -0.37 5.49
C ASN A 39 4.49 0.88 5.42
N TRP A 40 5.81 0.71 5.28
CA TRP A 40 6.79 1.79 5.28
C TRP A 40 7.14 2.21 3.86
N ASN A 41 6.97 3.48 3.53
CA ASN A 41 7.18 4.05 2.18
C ASN A 41 6.41 3.35 1.05
N THR A 42 5.33 2.61 1.34
CA THR A 42 4.57 1.91 0.28
C THR A 42 3.44 2.76 -0.30
N ASP A 43 2.93 3.71 0.49
CA ASP A 43 1.93 4.71 0.11
C ASP A 43 0.58 4.16 -0.39
N LEU A 44 0.22 2.94 0.02
CA LEU A 44 -1.00 2.26 -0.47
C LEU A 44 -2.29 3.10 -0.32
N GLY A 45 -2.30 4.04 0.63
CA GLY A 45 -3.40 4.97 0.86
C GLY A 45 -3.74 5.83 -0.35
N ASP A 46 -2.75 6.34 -1.08
CA ASP A 46 -2.98 7.18 -2.26
C ASP A 46 -3.71 6.40 -3.36
N ALA A 47 -3.35 5.14 -3.55
CA ALA A 47 -4.03 4.28 -4.51
C ALA A 47 -5.48 3.95 -4.11
N TRP A 48 -5.84 4.03 -2.82
CA TRP A 48 -7.23 3.95 -2.35
C TRP A 48 -7.98 5.27 -2.53
N GLU A 49 -7.35 6.40 -2.20
CA GLU A 49 -7.95 7.75 -2.33
C GLU A 49 -8.34 8.04 -3.78
N TRP A 50 -7.47 7.66 -4.72
CA TRP A 50 -7.61 8.02 -6.14
C TRP A 50 -8.19 6.90 -7.01
N ALA A 51 -8.80 5.88 -6.40
CA ALA A 51 -9.30 4.70 -7.12
C ALA A 51 -10.38 5.00 -8.18
N ASP A 52 -11.16 6.07 -8.00
CA ASP A 52 -12.20 6.51 -8.94
C ASP A 52 -11.71 7.62 -9.90
N ASN A 53 -10.43 8.00 -9.83
CA ASN A 53 -9.88 9.00 -10.73
C ASN A 53 -9.50 8.33 -12.06
N PRO A 54 -10.09 8.72 -13.21
CA PRO A 54 -9.83 8.09 -14.50
C PRO A 54 -8.39 8.27 -15.00
N TYR A 55 -7.63 9.21 -14.43
CA TYR A 55 -6.23 9.46 -14.77
C TYR A 55 -5.25 8.75 -13.83
N TYR A 56 -5.72 8.18 -12.72
CA TYR A 56 -4.87 7.37 -11.85
C TYR A 56 -4.81 5.93 -12.39
N PRO A 57 -3.63 5.36 -12.66
CA PRO A 57 -3.54 4.03 -13.25
C PRO A 57 -4.19 2.95 -12.36
N LEU A 58 -5.26 2.33 -12.87
CA LEU A 58 -6.11 1.37 -12.14
C LEU A 58 -5.35 0.20 -11.49
N HIS A 59 -4.21 -0.21 -12.07
CA HIS A 59 -3.41 -1.31 -11.52
C HIS A 59 -2.85 -0.99 -10.13
N PHE A 60 -2.56 0.27 -9.81
CA PHE A 60 -2.11 0.66 -8.47
C PHE A 60 -3.24 0.54 -7.44
N SER A 61 -4.44 1.02 -7.77
CA SER A 61 -5.62 0.87 -6.90
C SER A 61 -6.01 -0.59 -6.74
N THR A 62 -5.96 -1.38 -7.81
CA THR A 62 -6.21 -2.83 -7.77
C THR A 62 -5.25 -3.52 -6.80
N TYR A 63 -3.94 -3.22 -6.91
CA TYR A 63 -2.93 -3.75 -6.01
C TYR A 63 -3.17 -3.33 -4.55
N ALA A 64 -3.45 -2.06 -4.29
CA ALA A 64 -3.72 -1.58 -2.95
C ALA A 64 -4.96 -2.24 -2.34
N PHE A 65 -6.03 -2.45 -3.10
CA PHE A 65 -7.21 -3.18 -2.63
C PHE A 65 -6.91 -4.65 -2.34
N GLN A 66 -6.15 -5.34 -3.19
CA GLN A 66 -5.72 -6.72 -2.93
C GLN A 66 -4.96 -6.83 -1.59
N MET A 67 -4.06 -5.89 -1.33
CA MET A 67 -3.34 -5.82 -0.06
C MET A 67 -4.30 -5.57 1.12
N GLY A 68 -5.19 -4.58 1.01
CA GLY A 68 -6.19 -4.28 2.04
C GLY A 68 -7.09 -5.46 2.37
N VAL A 69 -7.59 -6.18 1.36
CA VAL A 69 -8.39 -7.39 1.53
C VAL A 69 -7.59 -8.48 2.26
N ASN A 70 -6.33 -8.70 1.87
CA ASN A 70 -5.46 -9.66 2.55
C ASN A 70 -5.22 -9.29 4.02
N PHE A 71 -5.08 -8.00 4.34
CA PHE A 71 -4.91 -7.54 5.72
C PHE A 71 -6.13 -7.87 6.58
N VAL A 72 -7.33 -7.59 6.06
CA VAL A 72 -8.60 -7.88 6.75
C VAL A 72 -8.79 -9.38 6.91
N ILE A 73 -8.58 -10.15 5.84
CA ILE A 73 -8.70 -11.62 5.89
C ILE A 73 -7.74 -12.18 6.94
N TYR A 74 -6.47 -11.76 6.95
CA TYR A 74 -5.51 -12.20 7.96
C TYR A 74 -6.00 -11.90 9.38
N ALA A 75 -6.38 -10.65 9.66
CA ALA A 75 -6.84 -10.21 10.97
C ALA A 75 -8.10 -10.95 11.46
N MET A 76 -8.93 -11.45 10.54
CA MET A 76 -10.16 -12.19 10.86
C MET A 76 -9.96 -13.70 10.96
N THR A 77 -8.81 -14.24 10.55
CA THR A 77 -8.58 -15.68 10.45
C THR A 77 -7.38 -16.19 11.26
N HIS A 78 -6.54 -15.29 11.78
CA HIS A 78 -5.34 -15.61 12.57
C HIS A 78 -5.32 -14.80 13.87
#